data_AF-A0A5N6I557-F1
#
_entry.id   AF-A0A5N6I557-F1
#
_cell.length_a   1.000
_cell.length_b   1.000
_cell.length_c   1.000
_cell.angle_alpha   90.00
_cell.angle_beta   90.00
_cell.angle_gamma   90.00
#
_symmetry.space_group_name_H-M   'P 1'
#
loop_
_entity.id
_entity.type
_entity.pdbx_description
1 polymer ?
#
loop_
_entity_poly.entity_id
_entity_poly.type
_entity_poly.pdbx_seq_one_letter_code
_entity_poly.pdbx_strand_id
1 'polypeptide(L)'
;MSKTLECRSVMINEFMSAIAALPEPPRELIFQRFMDVNEPNPDVAENIQNVLKNLRSLRLGLAHYGHKSLGSSPHKAETQRFFSTMPSFWLKPTLQNLEKLSLGHLDFWGYYPKLDLRGVHFPQLRILELTRYTFVHDSQLDWILSHRNTLTELNLYECAIVWNIKETDNKEMAYLDLDSYTTRTGTRRSRYATYDKRWHDYFKSFQDLPHLRRFQYAGDEGYTPFEEEEPTELGMHQASYMLYRSNGYEEPFLYREDSGRDLNYVTQWIIEDENGLEELYAKLCIRARS
;
A
#
# COMPACT_ATOMS: atom_id res chain seq x y z
N MET A 1 14.60 -1.18 24.92
CA MET A 1 13.98 -1.88 23.77
C MET A 1 13.12 -3.00 24.33
N SER A 2 11.99 -3.38 23.71
CA SER A 2 11.23 -4.53 24.25
C SER A 2 12.00 -5.83 24.00
N LYS A 3 11.75 -6.87 24.81
CA LYS A 3 12.36 -8.20 24.61
C LYS A 3 12.06 -8.76 23.20
N THR A 4 10.88 -8.47 22.65
CA THR A 4 10.49 -8.84 21.29
C THR A 4 11.36 -8.15 20.24
N LEU A 5 11.66 -6.87 20.40
CA LEU A 5 12.52 -6.11 19.50
C LEU A 5 13.99 -6.56 19.58
N GLU A 6 14.47 -6.90 20.77
CA GLU A 6 15.80 -7.49 20.97
C GLU A 6 15.92 -8.82 20.23
N CYS A 7 14.96 -9.74 20.41
CA CYS A 7 14.95 -11.01 19.68
C CYS A 7 14.88 -10.79 18.15
N ARG A 8 14.05 -9.85 17.67
CA ARG A 8 13.96 -9.50 16.24
C ARG A 8 15.31 -9.01 15.70
N SER A 9 15.96 -8.10 16.40
CA SER A 9 17.25 -7.52 15.98
C SER A 9 18.33 -8.60 15.87
N VAL A 10 18.41 -9.49 16.87
CA VAL A 10 19.31 -10.66 16.82
C VAL A 10 19.00 -11.55 15.61
N MET A 11 17.73 -11.92 15.40
CA MET A 11 17.33 -12.78 14.30
C MET A 11 17.63 -12.18 12.93
N ILE A 12 17.33 -10.88 12.73
CA ILE A 12 17.64 -10.18 11.49
C ILE A 12 19.14 -10.09 11.26
N ASN A 13 19.92 -9.81 12.31
CA ASN A 13 21.37 -9.75 12.18
C ASN A 13 21.97 -11.08 11.76
N GLU A 14 21.59 -12.18 12.41
CA GLU A 14 22.05 -13.52 12.07
C GLU A 14 21.64 -13.90 10.64
N PHE A 15 20.38 -13.66 10.28
CA PHE A 15 19.86 -13.94 8.94
C PHE A 15 20.58 -13.14 7.85
N MET A 16 20.76 -11.83 8.04
CA MET A 16 21.43 -10.96 7.08
C MET A 16 22.93 -11.27 6.97
N SER A 17 23.57 -11.60 8.08
CA SER A 17 24.97 -12.03 8.09
C SER A 17 25.15 -13.35 7.34
N ALA A 18 24.24 -14.31 7.54
CA ALA A 18 24.25 -15.57 6.81
C ALA A 18 24.05 -15.36 5.30
N ILE A 19 23.12 -14.47 4.90
CA ILE A 19 22.91 -14.12 3.50
C ILE A 19 24.15 -13.46 2.90
N ALA A 20 24.75 -12.50 3.60
CA ALA A 20 25.93 -11.78 3.13
C ALA A 20 27.15 -12.69 2.97
N ALA A 21 27.22 -13.78 3.73
CA ALA A 21 28.29 -14.78 3.65
C ALA A 21 28.10 -15.81 2.52
N LEU A 22 26.96 -15.81 1.81
CA LEU A 22 26.73 -16.73 0.69
C LEU A 22 27.70 -16.41 -0.47
N PRO A 23 28.29 -17.43 -1.14
CA PRO A 23 29.16 -17.21 -2.30
C PRO A 23 28.46 -16.46 -3.44
N GLU A 24 27.15 -16.68 -3.57
CA GLU A 24 26.26 -15.95 -4.48
C GLU A 24 25.14 -15.30 -3.68
N PRO A 25 25.04 -13.96 -3.65
CA PRO A 25 23.98 -13.28 -2.92
C PRO A 25 22.62 -13.57 -3.57
N PRO A 26 21.54 -13.68 -2.77
CA PRO A 26 20.21 -13.93 -3.29
C PRO A 26 19.76 -12.76 -4.15
N ARG A 27 18.96 -13.08 -5.17
CA ARG A 27 18.30 -12.08 -6.02
C ARG A 27 16.86 -11.81 -5.61
N GLU A 28 16.34 -12.61 -4.69
CA GLU A 28 14.97 -12.51 -4.19
C GLU A 28 14.98 -12.57 -2.68
N LEU A 29 14.22 -11.66 -2.08
CA LEU A 29 14.00 -11.63 -0.64
C LEU A 29 12.53 -11.41 -0.33
N ILE A 30 11.98 -12.31 0.48
CA ILE A 30 10.59 -12.29 0.88
C ILE A 30 10.53 -12.23 2.40
N PHE A 31 9.92 -11.16 2.91
CA PHE A 31 9.47 -11.12 4.29
C PHE A 31 7.96 -11.25 4.32
N GLN A 32 7.47 -12.33 4.93
CA GLN A 32 6.04 -12.65 4.93
C GLN A 32 5.25 -11.87 6.00
N ARG A 33 5.81 -11.77 7.22
CA ARG A 33 5.25 -11.01 8.34
C ARG A 33 6.34 -10.23 9.06
N PHE A 34 6.87 -9.23 8.38
CA PHE A 34 7.87 -8.33 8.94
C PHE A 34 7.20 -7.31 9.85
N MET A 35 7.71 -7.15 11.06
CA MET A 35 7.27 -6.07 11.93
C MET A 35 7.69 -4.72 11.35
N ASP A 36 6.76 -3.78 11.29
CA ASP A 36 6.90 -2.39 10.83
C ASP A 36 7.78 -1.53 11.76
N VAL A 37 8.97 -2.03 12.07
CA VAL A 37 9.99 -1.37 12.89
C VAL A 37 11.33 -1.55 12.19
N ASN A 38 12.11 -0.48 12.07
CA ASN A 38 13.44 -0.56 11.46
C ASN A 38 14.47 -1.12 12.43
N GLU A 39 15.57 -1.62 11.88
CA GLU A 39 16.69 -2.07 12.68
C GLU A 39 17.42 -0.87 13.33
N PRO A 40 17.48 -0.77 14.66
CA PRO A 40 18.15 0.34 15.33
C PRO A 40 19.67 0.24 15.30
N ASN A 41 20.25 -0.95 15.11
CA ASN A 41 21.70 -1.12 15.05
C ASN A 41 22.23 -0.70 13.66
N PRO A 42 23.13 0.31 13.58
CA PRO A 42 23.64 0.81 12.30
C PRO A 42 24.42 -0.24 11.50
N ASP A 43 25.17 -1.13 12.15
CA ASP A 43 25.96 -2.15 11.46
C ASP A 43 25.04 -3.19 10.79
N VAL A 44 23.98 -3.57 11.48
CA VAL A 44 22.95 -4.48 10.95
C VAL A 44 22.16 -3.81 9.84
N ALA A 45 21.82 -2.52 10.00
CA ALA A 45 21.19 -1.72 8.97
C ALA A 45 22.02 -1.63 7.68
N GLU A 46 23.33 -1.43 7.79
CA GLU A 46 24.23 -1.42 6.65
C GLU A 46 24.26 -2.78 5.95
N ASN A 47 24.33 -3.88 6.71
CA ASN A 47 24.26 -5.24 6.16
C ASN A 47 22.96 -5.49 5.40
N ILE A 48 21.81 -5.05 5.94
CA ILE A 48 20.52 -5.12 5.23
C ILE A 48 20.61 -4.39 3.90
N GLN A 49 21.06 -3.14 3.90
CA GLN A 49 21.16 -2.34 2.67
C GLN A 49 22.11 -2.95 1.64
N ASN A 50 23.20 -3.59 2.08
CA ASN A 50 24.12 -4.30 1.20
C ASN A 50 23.47 -5.50 0.52
N VAL A 51 22.66 -6.28 1.25
CA VAL A 51 21.87 -7.37 0.67
C VAL A 51 20.85 -6.82 -0.34
N LEU A 52 20.14 -5.73 0.02
CA LEU A 52 19.11 -5.13 -0.83
C LEU A 52 19.65 -4.69 -2.21
N LYS A 53 20.89 -4.18 -2.30
CA LYS A 53 21.47 -3.67 -3.57
C LYS A 53 21.45 -4.66 -4.74
N ASN A 54 21.50 -5.96 -4.46
CA ASN A 54 21.60 -7.00 -5.48
C ASN A 54 20.24 -7.65 -5.81
N LEU A 55 19.16 -7.22 -5.14
CA LEU A 55 17.85 -7.82 -5.34
C LEU A 55 17.24 -7.42 -6.68
N ARG A 56 16.59 -8.41 -7.29
CA ARG A 56 15.68 -8.27 -8.42
C ARG A 56 14.22 -8.42 -7.99
N SER A 57 13.96 -9.14 -6.90
CA SER A 57 12.63 -9.32 -6.32
C SER A 57 12.66 -8.97 -4.83
N LEU A 58 11.77 -8.08 -4.41
CA LEU A 58 11.58 -7.72 -3.01
C LEU A 58 10.10 -7.79 -2.66
N ARG A 59 9.78 -8.63 -1.68
CA ARG A 59 8.44 -8.69 -1.07
C ARG A 59 8.51 -8.32 0.41
N LEU A 60 7.77 -7.26 0.76
CA LEU A 60 7.59 -6.81 2.14
C LEU A 60 6.12 -6.97 2.53
N GLY A 61 5.83 -8.09 3.20
CA GLY A 61 4.58 -8.30 3.92
C GLY A 61 4.72 -7.82 5.35
N LEU A 62 4.04 -6.73 5.67
CA LEU A 62 4.19 -6.01 6.92
C LEU A 62 3.07 -6.34 7.90
N ALA A 63 3.41 -6.42 9.18
CA ALA A 63 2.47 -6.58 10.27
C ALA A 63 2.76 -5.54 11.36
N HIS A 64 1.71 -5.04 12.01
CA HIS A 64 1.87 -4.11 13.12
C HIS A 64 2.71 -4.70 14.26
N TYR A 65 3.67 -3.92 14.71
CA TYR A 65 4.37 -4.17 15.95
C TYR A 65 3.47 -3.87 17.15
N GLY A 66 2.83 -4.92 17.67
CA GLY A 66 1.95 -4.86 18.84
C GLY A 66 0.51 -5.20 18.48
N HIS A 67 0.17 -6.47 18.58
CA HIS A 67 -1.17 -6.98 18.33
C HIS A 67 -2.12 -6.61 19.48
N LYS A 68 -2.60 -5.35 19.52
CA LYS A 68 -3.85 -4.95 20.17
C LYS A 68 -4.21 -3.49 19.88
N SER A 69 -5.47 -3.35 19.51
CA SER A 69 -6.28 -2.18 19.23
C SER A 69 -6.00 -0.90 20.05
N LEU A 70 -6.28 0.22 19.37
CA LEU A 70 -6.81 1.49 19.93
C LEU A 70 -5.92 2.26 20.91
N GLY A 71 -5.41 3.40 20.44
CA GLY A 71 -4.95 4.50 21.29
C GLY A 71 -3.55 4.98 20.97
N SER A 72 -3.29 6.25 21.27
CA SER A 72 -1.97 6.90 21.29
C SER A 72 -0.97 6.04 22.07
N SER A 73 -0.24 5.21 21.35
CA SER A 73 0.67 4.20 21.88
C SER A 73 2.05 4.37 21.22
N PRO A 74 3.16 4.11 21.92
CA PRO A 74 4.50 4.11 21.35
C PRO A 74 4.63 3.20 20.11
N HIS A 75 3.78 2.17 19.98
CA HIS A 75 3.69 1.31 18.80
C HIS A 75 3.34 2.11 17.52
N LYS A 76 2.44 3.08 17.64
CA LYS A 76 2.04 3.96 16.54
C LYS A 76 3.20 4.83 16.05
N ALA A 77 4.11 5.23 16.94
CA ALA A 77 5.26 6.04 16.60
C ALA A 77 6.33 5.24 15.84
N GLU A 78 6.56 3.97 16.22
CA GLU A 78 7.50 3.11 15.51
C GLU A 78 7.01 2.76 14.11
N THR A 79 5.74 2.40 13.95
CA THR A 79 5.11 2.22 12.63
C THR A 79 5.28 3.47 11.77
N GLN A 80 4.97 4.65 12.31
CA GLN A 80 5.11 5.92 11.59
C GLN A 80 6.56 6.17 11.15
N ARG A 81 7.52 5.93 12.04
CA ARG A 81 8.95 6.06 11.74
C ARG A 81 9.41 5.05 10.69
N PHE A 82 8.88 3.83 10.73
CA PHE A 82 9.14 2.81 9.72
C PHE A 82 8.70 3.30 8.34
N PHE A 83 7.43 3.69 8.18
CA PHE A 83 6.91 4.14 6.89
C PHE A 83 7.58 5.43 6.39
N SER A 84 7.94 6.38 7.27
CA SER A 84 8.62 7.62 6.88
C SER A 84 10.04 7.40 6.34
N THR A 85 10.69 6.31 6.76
CA THR A 85 12.04 5.95 6.31
C THR A 85 12.06 4.75 5.37
N MET A 86 10.92 4.10 5.15
CA MET A 86 10.79 2.94 4.26
C MET A 86 11.31 3.24 2.84
N PRO A 87 11.02 4.39 2.21
CA PRO A 87 11.61 4.74 0.92
C PRO A 87 13.14 4.78 0.96
N SER A 88 13.76 5.43 1.94
CA SER A 88 15.21 5.58 1.99
C SER A 88 15.96 4.32 2.43
N PHE A 89 15.38 3.56 3.36
CA PHE A 89 16.02 2.40 3.97
C PHE A 89 15.80 1.12 3.16
N TRP A 90 14.56 0.83 2.75
CA TRP A 90 14.20 -0.46 2.13
C TRP A 90 14.14 -0.40 0.61
N LEU A 91 13.76 0.74 0.04
CA LEU A 91 13.49 0.86 -1.40
C LEU A 91 14.66 1.47 -2.19
N LYS A 92 15.25 2.57 -1.71
CA LYS A 92 16.37 3.22 -2.41
C LYS A 92 17.59 2.31 -2.64
N PRO A 93 17.94 1.36 -1.76
CA PRO A 93 19.04 0.45 -2.06
C PRO A 93 18.79 -0.45 -3.27
N THR A 94 17.55 -0.76 -3.62
CA THR A 94 17.21 -1.72 -4.68
C THR A 94 17.00 -1.07 -6.07
N LEU A 95 17.04 0.27 -6.17
CA LEU A 95 16.60 1.03 -7.36
C LEU A 95 17.15 0.51 -8.68
N GLN A 96 18.43 0.17 -8.74
CA GLN A 96 19.10 -0.14 -10.01
C GLN A 96 18.67 -1.48 -10.62
N ASN A 97 18.31 -2.45 -9.78
CA ASN A 97 18.18 -3.86 -10.18
C ASN A 97 16.78 -4.43 -9.99
N LEU A 98 15.90 -3.75 -9.23
CA LEU A 98 14.62 -4.31 -8.85
C LEU A 98 13.67 -4.45 -10.06
N GLU A 99 13.29 -5.69 -10.35
CA GLU A 99 12.36 -6.08 -11.41
C GLU A 99 10.95 -6.40 -10.84
N LYS A 100 10.86 -6.89 -9.60
CA LYS A 100 9.61 -7.18 -8.89
C LYS A 100 9.57 -6.51 -7.52
N LEU A 101 8.50 -5.77 -7.27
CA LEU A 101 8.21 -5.16 -5.97
C LEU A 101 6.82 -5.57 -5.50
N SER A 102 6.75 -6.19 -4.32
CA SER A 102 5.50 -6.53 -3.67
C SER A 102 5.45 -5.87 -2.29
N LEU A 103 4.53 -4.93 -2.10
CA LEU A 103 4.34 -4.24 -0.82
C LEU A 103 2.94 -4.49 -0.29
N GLY A 104 2.83 -4.84 0.98
CA GLY A 104 1.54 -4.80 1.64
C GLY A 104 1.65 -4.91 3.14
N HIS A 105 0.51 -4.70 3.78
CA HIS A 105 0.39 -4.64 5.21
C HIS A 105 -0.89 -5.37 5.62
N LEU A 106 -0.92 -5.93 6.84
CA LEU A 106 -2.13 -6.55 7.40
C LEU A 106 -3.30 -5.57 7.62
N ASP A 107 -3.03 -4.27 7.55
CA ASP A 107 -4.00 -3.18 7.72
C ASP A 107 -3.84 -2.20 6.55
N PHE A 108 -4.86 -1.39 6.28
CA PHE A 108 -4.79 -0.35 5.26
C PHE A 108 -3.69 0.68 5.56
N TRP A 109 -3.02 1.13 4.50
CA TRP A 109 -1.85 2.00 4.59
C TRP A 109 -1.71 2.85 3.32
N GLY A 110 -0.79 3.81 3.28
CA GLY A 110 -0.59 4.69 2.12
C GLY A 110 -1.00 6.13 2.40
N TYR A 111 -2.26 6.36 2.79
CA TYR A 111 -2.67 7.63 3.40
C TYR A 111 -2.13 7.80 4.82
N TYR A 112 -2.41 6.81 5.67
CA TYR A 112 -1.97 6.77 7.07
C TYR A 112 -1.80 5.32 7.56
N PRO A 113 -0.61 4.88 7.96
CA PRO A 113 0.65 5.61 7.87
C PRO A 113 1.00 5.96 6.42
N LYS A 114 1.56 7.16 6.22
CA LYS A 114 1.96 7.66 4.91
C LYS A 114 3.10 6.83 4.32
N LEU A 115 2.93 6.33 3.10
CA LEU A 115 4.06 5.97 2.23
C LEU A 115 4.13 6.93 1.06
N ASP A 116 5.12 7.83 1.10
CA ASP A 116 5.40 8.76 0.00
C ASP A 116 6.53 8.21 -0.88
N LEU A 117 6.18 7.86 -2.12
CA LEU A 117 7.11 7.34 -3.12
C LEU A 117 7.59 8.41 -4.11
N ARG A 118 7.24 9.68 -3.90
CA ARG A 118 7.78 10.78 -4.71
C ARG A 118 9.31 10.79 -4.57
N GLY A 119 10.01 10.77 -5.70
CA GLY A 119 11.47 10.67 -5.74
C GLY A 119 12.05 9.26 -5.63
N VAL A 120 11.21 8.22 -5.70
CA VAL A 120 11.62 6.82 -5.89
C VAL A 120 11.19 6.38 -7.28
N HIS A 121 12.12 5.85 -8.09
CA HIS A 121 11.80 5.32 -9.41
C HIS A 121 12.68 4.09 -9.72
N PHE A 122 12.04 3.02 -10.15
CA PHE A 122 12.68 1.73 -10.42
C PHE A 122 12.82 1.50 -11.93
N PRO A 123 13.97 1.84 -12.54
CA PRO A 123 14.16 1.78 -14.00
C PRO A 123 14.01 0.38 -14.63
N GLN A 124 13.94 -0.69 -13.84
CA GLN A 124 13.79 -2.08 -14.32
C GLN A 124 12.50 -2.74 -13.83
N LEU A 125 11.59 -2.00 -13.19
CA LEU A 125 10.40 -2.58 -12.56
C LEU A 125 9.43 -3.11 -13.60
N ARG A 126 9.17 -4.42 -13.53
CA ARG A 126 8.31 -5.18 -14.44
C ARG A 126 7.05 -5.68 -13.77
N ILE A 127 7.11 -5.96 -12.46
CA ILE A 127 6.00 -6.49 -11.68
C ILE A 127 5.83 -5.62 -10.43
N LEU A 128 4.65 -5.04 -10.26
CA LEU A 128 4.27 -4.31 -9.07
C LEU A 128 3.05 -4.96 -8.42
N GLU A 129 3.16 -5.31 -7.16
CA GLU A 129 2.06 -5.82 -6.36
C GLU A 129 1.85 -4.91 -5.14
N LEU A 130 0.63 -4.42 -4.96
CA LEU A 130 0.22 -3.65 -3.79
C LEU A 130 -0.93 -4.36 -3.12
N THR A 131 -0.82 -4.56 -1.80
CA THR A 131 -1.89 -5.14 -0.99
C THR A 131 -2.33 -4.18 0.10
N ARG A 132 -3.64 -3.92 0.21
CA ARG A 132 -4.25 -2.97 1.17
C ARG A 132 -3.70 -1.55 1.10
N TYR A 133 -3.10 -1.17 -0.03
CA TYR A 133 -2.62 0.19 -0.26
C TYR A 133 -3.79 1.12 -0.59
N THR A 134 -3.76 2.31 -0.02
CA THR A 134 -4.83 3.31 -0.14
C THR A 134 -4.39 4.51 -0.97
N PHE A 135 -5.26 4.92 -1.88
CA PHE A 135 -5.07 6.02 -2.80
C PHE A 135 -5.92 7.23 -2.39
N VAL A 136 -5.27 8.39 -2.31
CA VAL A 136 -5.84 9.67 -1.86
C VAL A 136 -5.33 10.88 -2.63
N HIS A 137 -4.36 10.68 -3.53
CA HIS A 137 -3.70 11.76 -4.25
C HIS A 137 -3.13 11.27 -5.60
N ASP A 138 -3.17 12.14 -6.61
CA ASP A 138 -2.76 11.83 -7.99
C ASP A 138 -1.31 11.34 -8.09
N SER A 139 -0.42 11.88 -7.25
CA SER A 139 0.99 11.47 -7.24
C SER A 139 1.22 9.98 -6.96
N GLN A 140 0.27 9.29 -6.33
CA GLN A 140 0.34 7.84 -6.14
C GLN A 140 0.08 7.09 -7.44
N LEU A 141 -0.89 7.55 -8.24
CA LEU A 141 -1.14 7.03 -9.59
C LEU A 141 0.02 7.39 -10.52
N ASP A 142 0.47 8.65 -10.51
CA ASP A 142 1.59 9.11 -11.33
C ASP A 142 2.87 8.30 -11.06
N TRP A 143 3.10 7.91 -9.81
CA TRP A 143 4.23 7.06 -9.45
C TRP A 143 4.15 5.69 -10.14
N ILE A 144 2.98 5.05 -10.17
CA ILE A 144 2.78 3.79 -10.91
C ILE A 144 3.03 4.04 -12.41
N LEU A 145 2.41 5.08 -12.98
CA LEU A 145 2.52 5.42 -14.40
C LEU A 145 3.94 5.83 -14.81
N SER A 146 4.78 6.31 -13.89
CA SER A 146 6.18 6.62 -14.16
C SER A 146 6.97 5.41 -14.67
N HIS A 147 6.50 4.19 -14.40
CA HIS A 147 7.11 2.92 -14.83
C HIS A 147 6.54 2.40 -16.16
N ARG A 148 5.81 3.21 -16.93
CA ARG A 148 5.14 2.82 -18.18
C ARG A 148 6.01 2.10 -19.21
N ASN A 149 7.31 2.37 -19.23
CA ASN A 149 8.25 1.79 -20.19
C ASN A 149 8.73 0.38 -19.80
N THR A 150 8.47 -0.07 -18.58
CA THR A 150 8.97 -1.36 -18.08
C THR A 150 7.91 -2.23 -17.43
N LEU A 151 6.83 -1.63 -16.89
CA LEU A 151 5.81 -2.34 -16.15
C LEU A 151 5.02 -3.28 -17.06
N THR A 152 5.09 -4.58 -16.76
CA THR A 152 4.42 -5.66 -17.52
C THR A 152 3.29 -6.33 -16.75
N GLU A 153 3.32 -6.24 -15.42
CA GLU A 153 2.32 -6.83 -14.52
C GLU A 153 2.04 -5.87 -13.36
N LEU A 154 0.76 -5.63 -13.10
CA LEU A 154 0.28 -4.81 -12.00
C LEU A 154 -0.83 -5.55 -11.26
N ASN A 155 -0.59 -5.88 -9.99
CA ASN A 155 -1.55 -6.57 -9.15
C ASN A 155 -1.92 -5.69 -7.95
N LEU A 156 -3.21 -5.45 -7.79
CA LEU A 156 -3.79 -4.58 -6.76
C LEU A 156 -4.77 -5.41 -5.95
N TYR A 157 -4.36 -5.80 -4.75
CA TYR A 157 -5.10 -6.72 -3.88
C TYR A 157 -5.68 -5.96 -2.69
N GLU A 158 -7.01 -5.95 -2.54
CA GLU A 158 -7.73 -5.18 -1.53
C GLU A 158 -7.28 -3.71 -1.46
N CYS A 159 -6.91 -3.11 -2.59
CA CYS A 159 -6.54 -1.71 -2.63
C CYS A 159 -7.80 -0.82 -2.59
N ALA A 160 -7.68 0.34 -1.95
CA ALA A 160 -8.81 1.24 -1.74
C ALA A 160 -8.54 2.66 -2.23
N ILE A 161 -9.57 3.34 -2.71
CA ILE A 161 -9.59 4.81 -2.79
C ILE A 161 -10.24 5.35 -1.51
N VAL A 162 -9.53 6.22 -0.78
CA VAL A 162 -10.11 6.91 0.38
C VAL A 162 -10.71 8.22 -0.09
N TRP A 163 -12.01 8.23 -0.33
CA TRP A 163 -12.69 9.37 -0.96
C TRP A 163 -13.13 10.45 0.03
N ASN A 164 -13.22 10.13 1.33
CA ASN A 164 -13.62 11.07 2.37
C ASN A 164 -12.76 10.85 3.63
N ILE A 165 -11.95 11.86 3.91
CA ILE A 165 -10.82 11.76 4.81
C ILE A 165 -10.99 12.81 5.90
N LYS A 166 -11.27 12.40 7.13
CA LYS A 166 -11.18 13.27 8.29
C LYS A 166 -9.71 13.53 8.60
N GLU A 167 -9.39 14.79 8.88
CA GLU A 167 -8.06 15.18 9.35
C GLU A 167 -7.64 14.36 10.58
N THR A 168 -6.41 13.85 10.56
CA THR A 168 -5.78 13.12 11.67
C THR A 168 -4.98 14.05 12.57
N ASP A 169 -4.80 13.67 13.84
CA ASP A 169 -4.02 14.46 14.80
C ASP A 169 -2.53 14.53 14.43
N ASN A 170 -1.97 13.48 13.82
CA ASN A 170 -0.57 13.45 13.40
C ASN A 170 -0.43 13.72 11.89
N LYS A 171 -0.35 15.02 11.56
CA LYS A 171 -0.41 15.57 10.20
C LYS A 171 0.82 15.24 9.36
N GLU A 172 2.00 15.18 9.96
CA GLU A 172 3.26 14.87 9.25
C GLU A 172 3.28 13.44 8.68
N MET A 173 2.53 12.57 9.34
CA MET A 173 2.42 11.15 9.01
C MET A 173 1.21 10.81 8.13
N ALA A 174 0.42 11.82 7.73
CA ALA A 174 -0.63 11.70 6.74
C ALA A 174 -0.13 12.10 5.35
N TYR A 175 -0.64 11.46 4.30
CA TYR A 175 -0.21 11.73 2.93
C TYR A 175 -0.60 13.13 2.44
N LEU A 176 -1.78 13.62 2.86
CA LEU A 176 -2.31 14.91 2.41
C LEU A 176 -1.77 16.08 3.22
N ASP A 177 -1.42 17.16 2.52
CA ASP A 177 -1.06 18.44 3.12
C ASP A 177 -2.25 19.12 3.80
N LEU A 178 -1.97 19.98 4.78
CA LEU A 178 -2.99 20.62 5.61
C LEU A 178 -3.99 21.48 4.86
N ASP A 179 -3.58 22.01 3.70
CA ASP A 179 -4.39 22.87 2.85
C ASP A 179 -5.40 22.06 2.02
N SER A 180 -5.23 20.74 1.95
CA SER A 180 -6.19 19.82 1.31
C SER A 180 -7.48 19.66 2.12
N TYR A 181 -7.47 20.06 3.40
CA TYR A 181 -8.61 19.86 4.31
C TYR A 181 -9.44 21.12 4.46
N THR A 182 -10.74 20.98 4.23
CA THR A 182 -11.73 22.05 4.37
C THR A 182 -12.67 21.80 5.55
N THR A 183 -13.17 22.86 6.17
CA THR A 183 -14.16 22.76 7.25
C THR A 183 -15.55 22.57 6.64
N ARG A 184 -16.23 21.47 6.94
CA ARG A 184 -17.61 21.25 6.50
C ARG A 184 -18.58 22.09 7.34
N THR A 185 -19.44 22.86 6.68
CA THR A 185 -20.49 23.66 7.32
C THR A 185 -21.38 22.79 8.22
N GLY A 186 -21.59 23.20 9.47
CA GLY A 186 -22.43 22.48 10.43
C GLY A 186 -21.73 21.39 11.26
N THR A 187 -20.46 21.09 10.98
CA THR A 187 -19.65 20.18 11.83
C THR A 187 -18.82 20.98 12.84
N ARG A 188 -18.76 20.53 14.10
CA ARG A 188 -17.90 21.18 15.12
C ARG A 188 -16.43 20.87 14.81
N ARG A 189 -15.68 21.87 14.35
CA ARG A 189 -14.20 21.95 14.27
C ARG A 189 -13.46 20.85 13.48
N SER A 190 -14.14 19.90 12.85
CA SER A 190 -13.48 18.82 12.08
C SER A 190 -13.26 19.26 10.63
N ARG A 191 -12.05 19.04 10.11
CA ARG A 191 -11.72 19.28 8.70
C ARG A 191 -11.70 17.97 7.92
N TYR A 192 -12.08 18.05 6.65
CA TYR A 192 -12.20 16.92 5.75
C TYR A 192 -11.56 17.23 4.41
N ALA A 193 -10.93 16.22 3.81
CA ALA A 193 -10.52 16.21 2.42
C ALA A 193 -11.38 15.20 1.65
N THR A 194 -11.53 15.45 0.35
CA THR A 194 -12.08 14.48 -0.60
C THR A 194 -11.09 14.25 -1.71
N TYR A 195 -11.14 13.07 -2.31
CA TYR A 195 -10.35 12.74 -3.48
C TYR A 195 -11.28 12.47 -4.65
N ASP A 196 -11.05 13.18 -5.75
CA ASP A 196 -12.02 13.26 -6.85
C ASP A 196 -11.88 12.11 -7.85
N LYS A 197 -10.71 11.46 -7.93
CA LYS A 197 -10.51 10.30 -8.81
C LYS A 197 -11.20 9.06 -8.25
N ARG A 198 -11.70 8.25 -9.17
CA ARG A 198 -12.33 6.95 -8.92
C ARG A 198 -11.58 5.82 -9.62
N TRP A 199 -11.99 4.58 -9.38
CA TRP A 199 -11.30 3.42 -9.96
C TRP A 199 -11.37 3.41 -11.48
N HIS A 200 -12.46 3.86 -12.09
CA HIS A 200 -12.55 4.00 -13.54
C HIS A 200 -11.45 4.93 -14.12
N ASP A 201 -11.04 5.98 -13.40
CA ASP A 201 -9.94 6.86 -13.82
C ASP A 201 -8.59 6.14 -13.77
N TYR A 202 -8.38 5.29 -12.76
CA TYR A 202 -7.18 4.48 -12.60
C TYR A 202 -7.10 3.42 -13.69
N PHE A 203 -8.18 2.65 -13.89
CA PHE A 203 -8.24 1.62 -14.93
C PHE A 203 -8.03 2.21 -16.31
N LYS A 204 -8.68 3.34 -16.62
CA LYS A 204 -8.47 4.08 -17.87
C LYS A 204 -7.00 4.50 -18.03
N SER A 205 -6.36 4.98 -16.96
CA SER A 205 -4.95 5.38 -17.00
C SER A 205 -4.02 4.17 -17.19
N PHE A 206 -4.35 3.00 -16.64
CA PHE A 206 -3.59 1.77 -16.83
C PHE A 206 -3.69 1.23 -18.26
N GLN A 207 -4.75 1.57 -19.00
CA GLN A 207 -4.81 1.27 -20.44
C GLN A 207 -3.66 1.95 -21.21
N ASP A 208 -3.07 3.05 -20.72
CA ASP A 208 -1.98 3.77 -21.38
C ASP A 208 -0.58 3.21 -21.07
N LEU A 209 -0.49 2.10 -20.33
CA LEU A 209 0.74 1.36 -20.05
C LEU A 209 1.04 0.40 -21.24
N PRO A 210 1.97 0.74 -22.15
CA PRO A 210 2.14 0.03 -23.42
C PRO A 210 2.67 -1.40 -23.27
N HIS A 211 3.29 -1.72 -22.14
CA HIS A 211 3.88 -3.03 -21.87
C HIS A 211 3.09 -3.86 -20.87
N LEU A 212 2.02 -3.31 -20.29
CA LEU A 212 1.16 -4.04 -19.36
C LEU A 212 0.48 -5.20 -20.11
N ARG A 213 0.66 -6.41 -19.60
CA ARG A 213 0.12 -7.66 -20.17
C ARG A 213 -0.72 -8.44 -19.17
N ARG A 214 -0.47 -8.21 -17.89
CA ARG A 214 -1.16 -8.86 -16.79
C ARG A 214 -1.62 -7.80 -15.82
N PHE A 215 -2.87 -7.89 -15.43
CA PHE A 215 -3.47 -7.01 -14.46
C PHE A 215 -4.39 -7.84 -13.58
N GLN A 216 -4.28 -7.66 -12.28
CA GLN A 216 -5.22 -8.23 -11.33
C GLN A 216 -5.72 -7.11 -10.43
N TYR A 217 -7.04 -6.98 -10.34
CA TYR A 217 -7.71 -6.22 -9.31
C TYR A 217 -8.67 -7.16 -8.59
N ALA A 218 -8.41 -7.39 -7.31
CA ALA A 218 -9.04 -8.48 -6.58
C ALA A 218 -9.13 -8.15 -5.07
N GLY A 219 -10.10 -8.73 -4.40
CA GLY A 219 -10.27 -8.64 -2.95
C GLY A 219 -11.23 -9.71 -2.47
N ASP A 220 -10.98 -10.26 -1.28
CA ASP A 220 -11.75 -11.38 -0.73
C ASP A 220 -12.04 -11.12 0.76
N GLU A 221 -13.26 -11.42 1.20
CA GLU A 221 -13.65 -11.30 2.60
C GLU A 221 -12.83 -12.26 3.46
N GLY A 222 -11.86 -11.69 4.19
CA GLY A 222 -10.98 -12.48 5.06
C GLY A 222 -9.63 -12.79 4.45
N TYR A 223 -9.31 -12.26 3.24
CA TYR A 223 -7.97 -12.35 2.67
C TYR A 223 -6.95 -11.93 3.73
N THR A 224 -6.00 -12.81 4.00
CA THR A 224 -4.87 -12.47 4.85
C THR A 224 -3.65 -12.26 3.96
N PRO A 225 -3.25 -10.99 3.75
CA PRO A 225 -2.08 -10.68 2.94
C PRO A 225 -0.93 -11.58 3.35
N PHE A 226 -0.28 -12.19 2.36
CA PHE A 226 0.94 -13.01 2.54
C PHE A 226 0.74 -14.37 3.21
N GLU A 227 -0.46 -14.78 3.64
CA GLU A 227 -0.73 -16.11 4.21
C GLU A 227 -1.41 -17.07 3.22
N GLU A 228 -2.28 -16.53 2.37
CA GLU A 228 -3.10 -17.28 1.42
C GLU A 228 -2.56 -17.18 -0.02
N GLU A 229 -3.04 -18.07 -0.90
CA GLU A 229 -2.85 -17.95 -2.35
C GLU A 229 -3.52 -16.65 -2.86
N GLU A 230 -3.18 -16.23 -4.10
CA GLU A 230 -3.73 -15.01 -4.71
C GLU A 230 -5.26 -14.91 -4.51
N PRO A 231 -5.82 -13.72 -4.21
CA PRO A 231 -7.24 -13.58 -3.97
C PRO A 231 -8.07 -14.23 -5.07
N THR A 232 -9.08 -15.00 -4.67
CA THR A 232 -9.84 -15.82 -5.62
C THR A 232 -10.88 -15.02 -6.40
N GLU A 233 -11.33 -13.90 -5.83
CA GLU A 233 -12.36 -13.02 -6.40
C GLU A 233 -11.73 -11.83 -7.13
N LEU A 234 -11.73 -11.89 -8.46
CA LEU A 234 -11.33 -10.78 -9.33
C LEU A 234 -12.51 -9.83 -9.54
N GLY A 235 -12.30 -8.54 -9.32
CA GLY A 235 -13.35 -7.54 -9.53
C GLY A 235 -13.35 -6.41 -8.51
N MET A 236 -14.38 -5.57 -8.62
CA MET A 236 -14.71 -4.61 -7.57
C MET A 236 -15.08 -5.35 -6.30
N HIS A 237 -14.67 -4.82 -5.15
CA HIS A 237 -14.85 -5.47 -3.85
C HIS A 237 -15.22 -4.43 -2.78
N GLN A 238 -15.64 -4.88 -1.59
CA GLN A 238 -16.11 -3.99 -0.52
C GLN A 238 -15.08 -2.93 -0.11
N ALA A 239 -13.81 -3.32 -0.09
CA ALA A 239 -12.69 -2.43 0.20
C ALA A 239 -12.32 -1.45 -0.94
N SER A 240 -12.95 -1.49 -2.12
CA SER A 240 -12.59 -0.60 -3.25
C SER A 240 -12.69 0.88 -2.85
N TYR A 241 -13.65 1.22 -1.99
CA TYR A 241 -13.76 2.57 -1.43
C TYR A 241 -13.72 2.53 0.09
N MET A 242 -12.95 3.43 0.69
CA MET A 242 -12.83 3.53 2.15
C MET A 242 -13.06 4.97 2.62
N LEU A 243 -13.40 5.09 3.90
CA LEU A 243 -13.40 6.33 4.65
C LEU A 243 -12.20 6.33 5.61
N TYR A 244 -11.67 7.49 5.95
CA TYR A 244 -10.75 7.61 7.08
C TYR A 244 -11.34 8.54 8.13
N ARG A 245 -11.54 8.04 9.35
CA ARG A 245 -12.14 8.78 10.47
C ARG A 245 -11.28 8.67 11.74
N SER A 246 -11.84 9.07 12.88
CA SER A 246 -11.13 9.10 14.16
C SER A 246 -10.61 7.74 14.62
N ASN A 247 -11.21 6.63 14.16
CA ASN A 247 -10.80 5.29 14.52
C ASN A 247 -9.93 4.59 13.47
N GLY A 248 -9.57 5.28 12.38
CA GLY A 248 -8.81 4.73 11.27
C GLY A 248 -9.65 4.55 10.01
N TYR A 249 -9.33 3.50 9.24
CA TYR A 249 -10.04 3.16 8.01
C TYR A 249 -11.38 2.49 8.33
N GLU A 250 -12.43 2.93 7.67
CA GLU A 250 -13.79 2.42 7.84
C GLU A 250 -14.40 2.15 6.46
N GLU A 251 -15.05 1.00 6.30
CA GLU A 251 -15.81 0.69 5.10
C GLU A 251 -17.09 1.54 5.00
N PRO A 252 -17.52 1.94 3.79
CA PRO A 252 -18.71 2.78 3.62
C PRO A 252 -20.01 2.16 4.19
N PHE A 253 -20.13 0.83 4.19
CA PHE A 253 -21.38 0.12 4.50
C PHE A 253 -21.71 0.00 6.00
N LEU A 254 -20.75 0.24 6.90
CA LEU A 254 -21.02 0.31 8.35
C LEU A 254 -21.77 1.59 8.76
N TYR A 255 -22.08 2.48 7.82
CA TYR A 255 -22.90 3.66 8.05
C TYR A 255 -24.40 3.31 7.99
N ARG A 256 -24.98 2.86 9.12
CA ARG A 256 -26.44 2.81 9.32
C ARG A 256 -26.96 4.16 9.83
N GLU A 257 -27.93 4.70 9.07
CA GLU A 257 -29.09 5.47 9.51
C GLU A 257 -28.93 6.51 10.64
N ASP A 258 -28.36 7.68 10.36
CA ASP A 258 -28.67 8.85 11.19
C ASP A 258 -28.81 10.18 10.42
N SER A 259 -28.62 10.22 9.10
CA SER A 259 -28.68 11.48 8.35
C SER A 259 -29.48 11.46 7.04
N GLY A 260 -30.00 10.30 6.61
CA GLY A 260 -30.91 10.19 5.46
C GLY A 260 -30.35 10.71 4.12
N ARG A 261 -29.06 11.02 4.06
CA ARG A 261 -28.33 11.50 2.88
C ARG A 261 -26.97 10.83 2.87
N ASP A 262 -26.63 10.26 1.73
CA ASP A 262 -25.35 9.62 1.37
C ASP A 262 -25.23 8.12 1.66
N LEU A 263 -25.56 7.34 0.61
CA LEU A 263 -25.07 5.97 0.32
C LEU A 263 -25.36 5.56 -1.15
N ASN A 264 -26.26 6.26 -1.85
CA ASN A 264 -26.56 6.01 -3.28
C ASN A 264 -25.38 6.32 -4.24
N TYR A 265 -24.35 7.06 -3.81
CA TYR A 265 -23.26 7.46 -4.70
C TYR A 265 -22.28 6.31 -4.97
N VAL A 266 -21.91 5.54 -3.94
CA VAL A 266 -20.95 4.44 -4.10
C VAL A 266 -21.53 3.34 -4.98
N THR A 267 -22.82 3.02 -4.84
CA THR A 267 -23.48 2.02 -5.70
C THR A 267 -23.57 2.45 -7.16
N GLN A 268 -23.72 3.75 -7.45
CA GLN A 268 -23.67 4.26 -8.83
C GLN A 268 -22.25 4.30 -9.39
N TRP A 269 -21.24 4.61 -8.56
CA TRP A 269 -19.84 4.62 -8.98
C TRP A 269 -19.36 3.23 -9.38
N ILE A 270 -19.72 2.22 -8.58
CA ILE A 270 -19.30 0.83 -8.81
C ILE A 270 -19.61 0.38 -10.24
N ILE A 271 -20.77 0.71 -10.81
CA ILE A 271 -21.12 0.30 -12.18
C ILE A 271 -20.13 0.88 -13.21
N GLU A 272 -19.75 2.16 -13.07
CA GLU A 272 -18.80 2.79 -13.99
C GLU A 272 -17.37 2.26 -13.78
N ASP A 273 -17.00 1.98 -12.53
CA ASP A 273 -15.71 1.39 -12.17
C ASP A 273 -15.59 -0.05 -12.70
N GLU A 274 -16.66 -0.86 -12.57
CA GLU A 274 -16.77 -2.20 -13.15
C GLU A 274 -16.61 -2.16 -14.67
N ASN A 275 -17.33 -1.27 -15.35
CA ASN A 275 -17.17 -1.10 -16.80
C ASN A 275 -15.72 -0.71 -17.17
N GLY A 276 -15.10 0.21 -16.43
CA GLY A 276 -13.71 0.59 -16.65
C GLY A 276 -12.71 -0.56 -16.43
N LEU A 277 -13.00 -1.44 -15.46
CA LEU A 277 -12.22 -2.65 -15.18
C LEU A 277 -12.37 -3.67 -16.32
N GLU A 278 -13.60 -3.91 -16.76
CA GLU A 278 -13.91 -4.81 -17.88
C GLU A 278 -13.25 -4.33 -19.18
N GLU A 279 -13.28 -3.03 -19.48
CA GLU A 279 -12.58 -2.45 -20.62
C GLU A 279 -11.06 -2.70 -20.57
N LEU A 280 -10.45 -2.53 -19.39
CA LEU A 280 -9.03 -2.82 -19.18
C LEU A 280 -8.73 -4.32 -19.38
N TYR A 281 -9.53 -5.20 -18.79
CA TYR A 281 -9.38 -6.64 -18.98
C TYR A 281 -9.55 -7.06 -20.45
N ALA A 282 -10.55 -6.52 -21.14
CA ALA A 282 -10.76 -6.76 -22.57
C ALA A 282 -9.56 -6.31 -23.39
N LYS A 283 -9.00 -5.13 -23.13
CA LYS A 283 -7.80 -4.61 -23.80
C LYS A 283 -6.58 -5.51 -23.58
N LEU A 284 -6.44 -6.06 -22.39
CA LEU A 284 -5.34 -6.97 -22.03
C LEU A 284 -5.59 -8.42 -22.47
N CYS A 285 -6.73 -8.72 -23.12
CA CYS A 285 -7.18 -10.07 -23.43
C CYS A 285 -7.27 -10.99 -22.19
N ILE A 286 -7.50 -10.39 -21.03
CA ILE A 286 -7.73 -11.10 -19.77
C ILE A 286 -9.21 -11.46 -19.74
N ARG A 287 -9.53 -12.75 -19.62
CA ARG A 287 -10.93 -13.17 -19.41
C ARG A 287 -11.28 -12.90 -17.96
N ALA A 288 -12.24 -12.01 -17.71
CA ALA A 288 -12.98 -12.03 -16.45
C ALA A 288 -13.56 -13.43 -16.29
N ARG A 289 -13.19 -14.15 -15.22
CA ARG A 289 -13.86 -15.40 -14.89
C ARG A 289 -15.16 -15.02 -14.19
N SER A 290 -16.26 -15.28 -14.89
CA SER A 290 -17.64 -15.22 -14.40
C SER A 290 -17.85 -16.04 -13.15
#